data_AF-A0A9E0IYW3-F1
#
_entry.id   AF-A0A9E0IYW3-F1
#
_cell.length_a   1.000
_cell.length_b   1.000
_cell.length_c   1.000
_cell.angle_alpha   90.00
_cell.angle_beta   90.00
_cell.angle_gamma   90.00
#
_symmetry.space_group_name_H-M   'P 1'
#
loop_
_entity.id
_entity.type
_entity.pdbx_description
1 polymer ?
#
loop_
_entity_poly.entity_id
_entity_poly.type
_entity_poly.pdbx_seq_one_letter_code
_entity_poly.pdbx_strand_id
1 'polypeptide(L)'
;MLAWLLGGAEDALRAGTYGFNSALVALALEGALPARHEVVWLILAGLMAVLAFAALATALATFGVPALTLPFVLVVWLFLLAARQLPASRT
;
A
#
# COMPACT_ATOMS: atom_id res chain seq x y z
N MET A 1 -10.24 -2.91 -8.09
CA MET A 1 -11.25 -3.93 -7.69
C MET A 1 -11.41 -4.00 -6.17
N LEU A 2 -10.34 -4.15 -5.39
CA LEU A 2 -10.45 -4.18 -3.92
C LEU A 2 -11.14 -2.94 -3.32
N ALA A 3 -10.77 -1.73 -3.78
CA ALA A 3 -11.40 -0.49 -3.33
C ALA A 3 -12.92 -0.42 -3.58
N TRP A 4 -13.42 -1.08 -4.64
CA TRP A 4 -14.86 -1.20 -4.89
C TRP A 4 -15.54 -2.10 -3.87
N LEU A 5 -14.91 -3.22 -3.50
CA LEU A 5 -15.44 -4.16 -2.49
C LEU A 5 -15.50 -3.53 -1.09
N LEU A 6 -14.62 -2.56 -0.81
CA LEU A 6 -14.59 -1.82 0.44
C LEU A 6 -15.59 -0.65 0.50
N GLY A 7 -16.41 -0.45 -0.55
CA GLY A 7 -17.31 0.70 -0.64
C GLY A 7 -16.58 2.03 -0.75
N GLY A 8 -15.41 2.04 -1.41
CA GLY A 8 -14.58 3.23 -1.54
C GLY A 8 -15.34 4.40 -2.19
N ALA A 9 -15.05 5.62 -1.73
CA ALA A 9 -15.66 6.83 -2.26
C ALA A 9 -15.46 6.95 -3.78
N GLU A 10 -16.54 7.22 -4.51
CA GLU A 10 -16.55 7.20 -5.97
C GLU A 10 -15.61 8.24 -6.59
N ASP A 11 -15.52 9.43 -6.00
CA ASP A 11 -14.58 10.47 -6.44
C ASP A 11 -13.12 10.01 -6.32
N ALA A 12 -12.77 9.32 -5.24
CA ALA A 12 -11.43 8.80 -5.01
C ALA A 12 -11.11 7.61 -5.93
N LEU A 13 -12.10 6.76 -6.24
CA LEU A 13 -11.98 5.70 -7.25
C LEU A 13 -11.73 6.27 -8.64
N ARG A 14 -12.51 7.28 -9.06
CA ARG A 14 -12.38 7.95 -10.36
C ARG A 14 -11.08 8.75 -10.48
N ALA A 15 -10.64 9.39 -9.40
CA ALA A 15 -9.36 10.08 -9.33
C ALA A 15 -8.16 9.12 -9.27
N GLY A 16 -8.39 7.81 -9.09
CA GLY A 16 -7.33 6.80 -9.07
C GLY A 16 -6.48 6.78 -7.80
N THR A 17 -6.87 7.47 -6.72
CA THR A 17 -6.03 7.64 -5.51
C THR A 17 -5.77 6.32 -4.76
N TYR A 18 -6.72 5.39 -4.78
CA TYR A 18 -6.54 4.02 -4.28
C TYR A 18 -5.47 3.24 -5.08
N GLY A 19 -5.44 3.43 -6.40
CA GLY A 19 -4.49 2.78 -7.30
C GLY A 19 -3.10 3.40 -7.23
N PHE A 20 -3.03 4.73 -7.12
CA PHE A 20 -1.79 5.50 -7.02
C PHE A 20 -0.89 5.06 -5.86
N ASN A 21 -1.45 4.99 -4.64
CA ASN A 21 -0.70 4.54 -3.46
C ASN A 21 -0.18 3.10 -3.63
N SER A 22 -1.00 2.23 -4.22
CA SER A 22 -0.63 0.83 -4.46
C SER A 22 0.50 0.69 -5.50
N ALA A 23 0.47 1.53 -6.55
CA ALA A 23 1.51 1.55 -7.58
C ALA A 23 2.85 2.04 -7.02
N LEU A 24 2.85 3.10 -6.19
CA LEU A 24 4.06 3.57 -5.51
C LEU A 24 4.66 2.51 -4.59
N VAL A 25 3.83 1.74 -3.89
CA VAL A 25 4.31 0.63 -3.03
C VAL A 25 5.03 -0.42 -3.87
N ALA A 26 4.47 -0.82 -5.02
CA ALA A 26 5.10 -1.79 -5.90
C ALA A 26 6.46 -1.29 -6.40
N LEU A 27 6.53 -0.04 -6.87
CA LEU A 27 7.78 0.58 -7.35
C LEU A 27 8.84 0.72 -6.24
N ALA A 28 8.43 0.97 -5.00
CA ALA A 28 9.36 1.19 -3.90
C ALA A 28 9.90 -0.12 -3.29
N LEU A 29 9.18 -1.23 -3.44
CA LEU A 29 9.53 -2.52 -2.84
C LEU A 29 10.11 -3.53 -3.83
N GLU A 30 10.06 -3.25 -5.14
CA GLU A 30 10.73 -4.05 -6.16
C GLU A 30 12.24 -4.17 -5.85
N GLY A 31 12.74 -5.39 -5.83
CA GLY A 31 14.11 -5.76 -5.46
C GLY A 31 14.41 -5.72 -3.95
N ALA A 32 13.49 -5.24 -3.11
CA ALA A 32 13.70 -5.11 -1.66
C ALA A 32 13.19 -6.32 -0.86
N LEU A 33 12.39 -7.18 -1.50
CA LEU A 33 11.72 -8.32 -0.88
C LEU A 33 12.39 -9.64 -1.31
N PRO A 34 12.15 -10.78 -0.62
CA PRO A 34 12.71 -12.05 -1.03
C PRO A 34 12.33 -12.40 -2.47
N ALA A 35 13.34 -12.67 -3.31
CA ALA A 35 13.15 -12.98 -4.73
C ALA A 35 12.19 -14.15 -4.94
N ARG A 36 12.28 -15.17 -4.08
CA ARG A 36 11.32 -16.26 -4.05
C ARG A 36 9.94 -15.72 -3.59
N HIS A 37 9.00 -15.65 -4.54
CA HIS A 37 7.65 -15.13 -4.35
C HIS A 37 7.55 -13.60 -4.21
N GLU A 38 8.51 -12.85 -4.74
CA GLU A 38 8.50 -11.38 -4.71
C GLU A 38 7.17 -10.77 -5.21
N VAL A 39 6.67 -11.24 -6.35
CA VAL A 39 5.39 -10.79 -6.91
C VAL A 39 4.23 -10.95 -5.93
N VAL A 40 4.21 -12.04 -5.15
CA VAL A 40 3.16 -12.28 -4.14
C VAL A 40 3.26 -11.24 -3.03
N TRP A 41 4.48 -10.93 -2.58
CA TRP A 41 4.70 -9.90 -1.57
C TRP A 41 4.33 -8.50 -2.07
N LEU A 42 4.64 -8.17 -3.33
CA LEU A 42 4.25 -6.90 -3.96
C LEU A 42 2.73 -6.77 -4.07
N ILE A 43 2.02 -7.84 -4.44
CA ILE A 43 0.54 -7.87 -4.46
C ILE A 43 0.00 -7.65 -3.05
N LEU A 44 0.51 -8.36 -2.05
CA LEU A 44 0.11 -8.20 -0.64
C LEU A 44 0.34 -6.78 -0.14
N ALA A 45 1.49 -6.18 -0.46
CA ALA A 45 1.79 -4.80 -0.10
C ALA A 45 0.83 -3.80 -0.77
N GLY A 46 0.55 -3.99 -2.06
CA GLY A 46 -0.45 -3.19 -2.77
C GLY A 46 -1.85 -3.29 -2.16
N LEU A 47 -2.30 -4.50 -1.81
CA LEU A 47 -3.58 -4.69 -1.12
C LEU A 47 -3.60 -4.00 0.26
N MET A 48 -2.50 -4.08 1.01
CA MET A 48 -2.34 -3.36 2.27
C MET A 48 -2.45 -1.84 2.09
N ALA A 49 -1.92 -1.30 0.99
CA ALA A 49 -2.01 0.13 0.66
C ALA A 49 -3.45 0.59 0.39
N VAL A 50 -4.24 -0.23 -0.32
CA VAL A 50 -5.68 0.03 -0.53
C VAL A 50 -6.42 0.07 0.81
N LEU A 51 -6.16 -0.90 1.69
CA LEU A 51 -6.79 -0.97 3.02
C LEU A 51 -6.37 0.21 3.91
N ALA A 52 -5.08 0.52 3.93
CA ALA A 52 -4.54 1.66 4.66
C ALA A 52 -5.14 2.97 4.16
N PHE A 53 -5.30 3.15 2.84
CA PHE A 53 -5.95 4.34 2.28
C PHE A 53 -7.41 4.42 2.71
N ALA A 54 -8.18 3.32 2.65
CA ALA A 54 -9.57 3.32 3.10
C ALA A 54 -9.69 3.73 4.58
N ALA A 55 -8.85 3.16 5.44
CA ALA A 55 -8.83 3.47 6.87
C ALA A 55 -8.42 4.91 7.15
N LEU A 56 -7.32 5.38 6.55
CA LEU A 56 -6.79 6.72 6.75
C LEU A 56 -7.67 7.79 6.14
N ALA A 57 -8.23 7.58 4.95
CA ALA A 57 -9.16 8.53 4.34
C ALA A 57 -10.39 8.73 5.25
N THR A 58 -10.90 7.65 5.84
CA THR A 58 -12.02 7.72 6.79
C THR A 58 -11.61 8.44 8.09
N ALA A 59 -10.46 8.08 8.66
CA ALA A 59 -9.99 8.66 9.92
C ALA A 59 -9.58 10.13 9.80
N LEU A 60 -9.00 10.55 8.68
CA LEU A 60 -8.60 11.94 8.48
C LEU A 60 -9.74 12.83 7.98
N ALA A 61 -10.80 12.26 7.42
CA ALA A 61 -12.00 13.00 7.02
C ALA A 61 -12.64 13.74 8.20
N THR A 62 -12.59 13.20 9.43
CA THR A 62 -13.09 13.88 10.63
C THR A 62 -12.33 15.17 10.97
N PHE A 63 -11.11 15.30 10.47
CA PHE A 63 -10.26 16.49 10.64
C PHE A 63 -10.21 17.37 9.38
N GLY A 64 -10.91 16.99 8.30
CA GLY A 64 -10.88 17.70 7.02
C GLY A 64 -9.55 17.59 6.27
N VAL A 65 -8.72 16.60 6.57
CA VAL A 65 -7.39 16.43 5.99
C VAL A 65 -7.39 15.26 5.00
N PRO A 66 -6.77 15.38 3.81
CA PRO A 66 -6.63 14.24 2.89
C PRO A 66 -5.52 13.28 3.34
N ALA A 67 -5.71 11.98 3.11
CA ALA A 67 -4.70 10.95 3.42
C ALA A 67 -3.43 11.02 2.54
N LEU A 68 -3.53 11.62 1.35
CA LEU A 68 -2.43 11.78 0.39
C LEU A 68 -1.65 10.47 0.16
N THR A 69 -0.32 10.49 0.33
CA THR A 69 0.60 9.36 0.19
C THR A 69 0.97 8.71 1.53
N LEU A 70 0.30 9.08 2.63
CA LEU A 70 0.54 8.46 3.94
C LEU A 70 0.35 6.93 3.91
N PRO A 71 -0.67 6.37 3.23
CA PRO A 71 -0.82 4.93 3.09
C PRO A 71 0.38 4.25 2.42
N PHE A 72 0.91 4.85 1.35
CA PHE A 72 2.13 4.38 0.69
C PHE A 72 3.32 4.34 1.65
N VAL A 73 3.59 5.43 2.38
CA VAL A 73 4.74 5.54 3.29
C VAL A 73 4.68 4.48 4.38
N LEU A 74 3.52 4.32 5.02
CA LEU A 74 3.35 3.36 6.12
C LEU A 74 3.53 1.91 5.66
N VAL A 75 2.98 1.56 4.49
CA VAL A 75 3.11 0.21 3.94
C VAL A 75 4.56 -0.08 3.56
N VAL A 76 5.24 0.84 2.88
CA VAL A 76 6.67 0.65 2.54
C VAL A 76 7.51 0.48 3.79
N TRP A 77 7.33 1.34 4.81
CA TRP A 77 8.07 1.21 6.06
C TRP A 77 7.84 -0.13 6.76
N LEU A 78 6.59 -0.59 6.81
CA LEU A 78 6.26 -1.89 7.40
C LEU A 78 6.96 -3.04 6.66
N PHE A 79 6.89 -3.06 5.33
CA PHE A 79 7.50 -4.13 4.53
C PHE A 79 9.04 -4.08 4.57
N LEU A 80 9.65 -2.89 4.54
CA LEU A 80 11.10 -2.75 4.68
C LEU A 80 11.58 -3.18 6.08
N LEU A 81 10.83 -2.85 7.13
CA LEU A 81 11.13 -3.30 8.49
C LEU A 81 11.04 -4.83 8.60
N ALA A 82 10.01 -5.44 8.00
CA ALA A 82 9.84 -6.88 7.94
C ALA A 82 10.97 -7.56 7.14
N ALA A 83 11.34 -6.99 5.99
CA ALA A 83 12.42 -7.50 5.14
C ALA A 83 13.78 -7.50 5.86
N ARG A 84 14.05 -6.50 6.71
CA ARG A 84 15.26 -6.46 7.54
C ARG A 84 15.36 -7.58 8.58
N GLN A 85 14.23 -8.16 8.97
CA GLN A 85 14.18 -9.27 9.93
C GLN A 85 14.33 -10.64 9.25
N LEU A 86 14.15 -10.72 7.93
CA LEU A 86 14.36 -11.93 7.18
C LEU A 86 15.87 -12.15 6.99
N PRO A 87 16.40 -13.36 7.23
CA PRO A 87 17.80 -13.65 6.97
C PRO A 87 18.09 -13.40 5.49
N ALA A 88 19.16 -12.66 5.20
CA ALA A 88 19.58 -12.28 3.86
C ALA A 88 20.03 -13.51 3.06
N SER A 89 19.08 -14.35 2.65
CA SER A 89 19.30 -15.38 1.64
C SER A 89 19.15 -14.72 0.27
N ARG A 90 20.19 -13.95 -0.09
CA ARG A 90 20.41 -13.54 -1.48
C ARG A 90 20.94 -14.76 -2.23
N THR A 91 20.01 -15.62 -2.67
CA THR A 91 20.28 -16.62 -3.71
C THR A 91 19.87 -16.06 -5.05
#